data_AF-A0A972VGB4-F1
#
_entry.id   AF-A0A972VGB4-F1
#
_cell.length_a   1.000
_cell.length_b   1.000
_cell.length_c   1.000
_cell.angle_alpha   90.00
_cell.angle_beta   90.00
_cell.angle_gamma   90.00
#
_symmetry.space_group_name_H-M   'P 1'
#
loop_
_entity.id
_entity.type
_entity.pdbx_description
1 polymer ?
#
loop_
_entity_poly.entity_id
_entity_poly.type
_entity_poly.pdbx_seq_one_letter_code
_entity_poly.pdbx_strand_id
1 'polypeptide(L)'
;MDWNNDGKNDLLAGDTHGQVWLYLNTGSATEPVLAAGVRVASAEKPITGRPVPLRDGTGKTITPQPMMGYYSKIHWADMDGDGLKDLLVGQTRNSQGHIVVYKNVGTVDQPELAKPKTLELPKNNMSRPSPYLADLDGNGTMDMICGTDGKDIVLFRNTGTAAKPRWAKPNVLKLRGQGFQIGYRRRLAVTDWNEDGKPDLLMGDRYRNSQTGSEGGNLWLFLGK
;
A
#
# COMPACT_ATOMS: atom_id res chain seq x y z
N MET A 1 4.90 -10.29 7.88
CA MET A 1 5.82 -9.17 8.16
C MET A 1 6.09 -9.22 9.63
N ASP A 2 7.28 -8.89 10.10
CA ASP A 2 7.56 -8.86 11.54
C ASP A 2 7.29 -7.43 12.04
N TRP A 3 6.24 -7.23 12.85
CA TRP A 3 5.76 -5.92 13.31
C TRP A 3 6.54 -5.45 14.53
N ASN A 4 6.79 -6.35 15.47
CA ASN A 4 7.45 -6.09 16.74
C ASN A 4 8.89 -6.63 16.78
N ASN A 5 9.42 -7.06 15.63
CA ASN A 5 10.79 -7.52 15.44
C ASN A 5 11.18 -8.66 16.39
N ASP A 6 10.23 -9.54 16.68
CA ASP A 6 10.42 -10.70 17.56
C ASP A 6 10.89 -11.97 16.83
N GLY A 7 11.14 -11.84 15.52
CA GLY A 7 11.54 -12.93 14.63
C GLY A 7 10.36 -13.74 14.09
N LYS A 8 9.12 -13.37 14.40
CA LYS A 8 7.92 -14.07 13.93
C LYS A 8 7.19 -13.22 12.90
N ASN A 9 6.66 -13.89 11.88
CA ASN A 9 5.85 -13.21 10.88
C ASN A 9 4.44 -12.98 11.42
N ASP A 10 4.09 -11.72 11.62
CA ASP A 10 2.74 -11.20 11.86
C ASP A 10 1.97 -10.93 10.55
N LEU A 11 0.67 -10.66 10.72
CA LEU A 11 -0.23 -10.29 9.65
C LEU A 11 -0.79 -8.87 9.85
N LEU A 12 -0.56 -8.03 8.85
CA LEU A 12 -1.19 -6.73 8.71
C LEU A 12 -2.24 -6.80 7.61
N ALA A 13 -3.50 -6.48 7.92
CA ALA A 13 -4.63 -6.63 7.02
C ALA A 13 -5.41 -5.34 6.86
N GLY A 14 -5.85 -5.08 5.63
CA GLY A 14 -6.75 -3.97 5.31
C GLY A 14 -8.14 -4.50 4.97
N ASP A 15 -9.20 -3.81 5.41
CA ASP A 15 -10.58 -4.24 5.13
C ASP A 15 -11.31 -3.34 4.11
N THR A 16 -12.54 -3.74 3.76
CA THR A 16 -13.39 -3.00 2.83
C THR A 16 -13.92 -1.69 3.39
N HIS A 17 -13.89 -1.50 4.71
CA HIS A 17 -14.28 -0.25 5.37
C HIS A 17 -13.11 0.73 5.51
N GLY A 18 -11.92 0.36 5.04
CA GLY A 18 -10.72 1.21 5.11
C GLY A 18 -9.98 1.11 6.44
N GLN A 19 -10.26 0.08 7.25
CA GLN A 19 -9.56 -0.15 8.51
C GLN A 19 -8.26 -0.90 8.26
N VAL A 20 -7.36 -0.80 9.24
CA VAL A 20 -6.10 -1.54 9.29
C VAL A 20 -6.06 -2.35 10.58
N TRP A 21 -5.80 -3.64 10.44
CA TRP A 21 -5.82 -4.64 11.50
C TRP A 21 -4.46 -5.30 11.60
N LEU A 22 -3.96 -5.47 12.83
CA LEU A 22 -2.75 -6.23 13.14
C LEU A 22 -3.14 -7.50 13.89
N TYR A 23 -2.57 -8.62 13.44
CA TYR A 23 -2.67 -9.92 14.09
C TYR A 23 -1.26 -10.38 14.43
N LEU A 24 -0.90 -10.32 15.70
CA LEU A 24 0.41 -10.77 16.18
C LEU A 24 0.50 -12.30 16.12
N ASN A 25 1.65 -12.80 15.69
CA ASN A 25 1.96 -14.21 15.73
C ASN A 25 2.46 -14.62 17.12
N THR A 26 1.58 -15.23 17.90
CA THR A 26 1.89 -15.75 19.24
C THR A 26 2.51 -17.15 19.21
N GLY A 27 2.55 -17.79 18.03
CA GLY A 27 3.19 -19.08 17.79
C GLY A 27 4.70 -18.94 17.55
N SER A 28 5.20 -19.64 16.54
CA SER A 28 6.59 -19.58 16.09
C SER A 28 6.69 -19.07 14.65
N ALA A 29 7.92 -18.86 14.17
CA ALA A 29 8.18 -18.45 12.79
C ALA A 29 7.75 -19.50 11.75
N THR A 30 7.81 -20.79 12.11
CA THR A 30 7.49 -21.93 11.23
C THR A 30 6.09 -22.50 11.46
N GLU A 31 5.51 -22.24 12.62
CA GLU A 31 4.16 -22.65 13.01
C GLU A 31 3.40 -21.43 13.56
N PRO A 32 2.87 -20.57 12.68
CA PRO A 32 2.25 -19.32 13.09
C PRO A 32 0.89 -19.57 13.77
N VAL A 33 0.65 -18.86 14.87
CA VAL A 33 -0.65 -18.79 15.54
C VAL A 33 -0.99 -17.31 15.69
N LEU A 34 -2.03 -16.86 14.98
CA LEU A 34 -2.42 -15.45 14.98
C LEU A 34 -3.35 -15.13 16.15
N ALA A 35 -3.00 -14.13 16.95
CA ALA A 35 -3.84 -13.56 17.98
C ALA A 35 -5.10 -12.89 17.38
N ALA A 36 -6.04 -12.53 18.25
CA ALA A 36 -7.18 -11.70 17.85
C ALA A 36 -6.69 -10.35 17.27
N GLY A 37 -7.30 -9.95 16.16
CA GLY A 37 -6.91 -8.73 15.46
C GLY A 37 -7.18 -7.48 16.29
N VAL A 38 -6.19 -6.59 16.36
CA VAL A 38 -6.31 -5.25 16.95
C VAL A 38 -6.28 -4.19 15.86
N ARG A 39 -6.98 -3.08 16.07
CA ARG A 39 -6.92 -1.95 15.13
C ARG A 39 -5.61 -1.20 15.30
N VAL A 40 -4.89 -1.02 14.19
CA VAL A 40 -3.68 -0.19 14.19
C VAL A 40 -4.07 1.27 14.43
N ALA A 41 -3.31 1.94 15.28
CA ALA A 41 -3.52 3.34 15.61
C ALA A 41 -2.39 4.23 15.08
N SER A 42 -2.72 5.49 14.83
CA SER A 42 -1.80 6.58 14.51
C SER A 42 -2.11 7.75 15.43
N ALA A 43 -1.08 8.29 16.09
CA ALA A 43 -1.24 9.30 17.14
C ALA A 43 -2.38 8.95 18.12
N GLU A 44 -2.35 7.72 18.64
CA GLU A 44 -3.31 7.11 19.57
C GLU A 44 -4.74 6.91 19.02
N LYS A 45 -4.99 7.21 17.75
CA LYS A 45 -6.30 7.06 17.12
C LYS A 45 -6.32 5.89 16.14
N PRO A 46 -7.29 4.97 16.22
CA PRO A 46 -7.42 3.89 15.25
C PRO A 46 -7.47 4.42 13.81
N ILE A 47 -6.65 3.84 12.93
CA ILE A 47 -6.72 4.05 11.49
C ILE A 47 -8.03 3.44 11.00
N THR A 48 -8.99 4.31 10.72
CA THR A 48 -10.32 3.93 10.28
C THR A 48 -10.67 4.66 9.00
N GLY A 49 -11.27 3.92 8.07
CA GLY A 49 -11.81 4.49 6.86
C GLY A 49 -13.18 5.13 7.09
N ARG A 50 -14.23 4.52 6.52
CA ARG A 50 -15.61 4.88 6.87
C ARG A 50 -15.79 4.67 8.38
N PRO A 51 -16.34 5.65 9.12
CA PRO A 51 -16.61 5.48 10.54
C PRO A 51 -17.45 4.23 10.73
N VAL A 52 -16.92 3.25 11.45
CA VAL A 52 -17.75 2.22 12.03
C VAL A 52 -18.19 2.77 13.39
N PRO A 53 -19.51 2.94 13.61
CA PRO A 53 -20.05 3.26 14.92
C PRO A 53 -19.48 2.27 15.95
N LEU A 54 -18.66 2.77 16.87
CA LEU A 54 -18.21 2.00 18.03
C LEU A 54 -19.23 2.19 19.14
N ARG A 55 -19.41 1.20 20.01
CA ARG A 55 -20.12 1.42 21.27
C ARG A 55 -19.09 1.53 22.38
N ASP A 56 -19.23 2.53 23.25
CA ASP A 56 -18.45 2.55 24.49
C ASP A 56 -18.96 1.49 25.49
N GLY A 57 -18.27 1.34 26.62
CA GLY A 57 -18.66 0.43 27.70
C GLY A 57 -20.02 0.72 28.35
N THR A 58 -20.70 1.81 27.96
CA THR A 58 -22.07 2.16 28.35
C THR A 58 -23.09 1.90 27.24
N GLY A 59 -22.64 1.40 26.08
CA GLY A 59 -23.47 1.12 24.92
C GLY A 59 -23.71 2.33 24.00
N LYS A 60 -23.12 3.49 24.28
CA LYS A 60 -23.29 4.72 23.48
C LYS A 60 -22.46 4.66 22.20
N THR A 61 -23.09 5.01 21.08
CA THR A 61 -22.44 5.08 19.78
C THR A 61 -21.42 6.23 19.73
N ILE A 62 -20.13 5.88 19.68
CA ILE A 62 -19.03 6.77 19.31
C ILE A 62 -18.85 6.68 17.79
N THR A 63 -19.05 7.81 17.11
CA THR A 63 -18.70 7.92 15.69
C THR A 63 -17.29 8.50 15.62
N PRO A 64 -16.26 7.70 15.29
CA PRO A 64 -14.92 8.26 15.07
C PRO A 64 -14.97 9.26 13.91
N GLN A 65 -14.17 10.33 14.01
CA GLN A 65 -13.97 11.26 12.91
C GLN A 65 -13.47 10.48 11.69
N PRO A 66 -14.05 10.67 10.48
CA PRO A 66 -13.70 9.91 9.29
C PRO A 66 -12.22 10.11 8.97
N MET A 67 -11.44 9.05 9.08
CA MET A 67 -9.98 9.14 8.99
C MET A 67 -9.39 8.64 7.66
N MET A 68 -10.16 8.14 6.68
CA MET A 68 -9.92 8.10 5.20
C MET A 68 -10.91 7.14 4.47
N GLY A 69 -10.67 6.80 3.19
CA GLY A 69 -11.58 6.05 2.31
C GLY A 69 -11.85 4.57 2.61
N TYR A 70 -12.25 3.80 1.60
CA TYR A 70 -12.58 2.36 1.65
C TYR A 70 -11.62 1.53 0.78
N TYR A 71 -11.56 0.21 0.99
CA TYR A 71 -10.63 -0.74 0.35
C TYR A 71 -9.14 -0.50 0.63
N SER A 72 -8.72 -0.70 1.88
CA SER A 72 -7.31 -0.59 2.26
C SER A 72 -6.41 -1.53 1.44
N LYS A 73 -5.31 -0.98 0.93
CA LYS A 73 -4.16 -1.74 0.42
C LYS A 73 -2.93 -1.23 1.14
N ILE A 74 -2.17 -2.15 1.70
CA ILE A 74 -1.14 -1.83 2.67
C ILE A 74 0.22 -2.15 2.10
N HIS A 75 1.19 -1.28 2.37
CA HIS A 75 2.60 -1.51 2.17
C HIS A 75 3.36 -1.08 3.42
N TRP A 76 4.23 -1.95 3.91
CA TRP A 76 5.01 -1.77 5.15
C TRP A 76 6.49 -1.85 4.80
N ALA A 77 7.15 -0.69 4.73
CA ALA A 77 8.51 -0.57 4.22
C ALA A 77 9.19 0.67 4.79
N ASP A 78 10.50 0.62 4.94
CA ASP A 78 11.31 1.76 5.36
C ASP A 78 11.36 2.78 4.21
N MET A 79 10.65 3.90 4.37
CA MET A 79 10.50 4.88 3.30
C MET A 79 11.64 5.89 3.26
N ASP A 80 12.30 6.11 4.40
CA ASP A 80 13.34 7.13 4.54
C ASP A 80 14.71 6.63 5.00
N GLY A 81 14.89 5.31 5.06
CA GLY A 81 16.18 4.68 5.34
C GLY A 81 16.63 4.85 6.79
N ASP A 82 15.73 5.13 7.71
CA ASP A 82 16.04 5.25 9.14
C ASP A 82 16.00 3.89 9.88
N GLY A 83 15.71 2.80 9.15
CA GLY A 83 15.60 1.44 9.68
C GLY A 83 14.23 1.15 10.30
N LEU A 84 13.33 2.13 10.39
CA LEU A 84 11.97 1.96 10.86
C LEU A 84 11.04 1.80 9.66
N LYS A 85 10.28 0.72 9.62
CA LYS A 85 9.30 0.53 8.55
C LYS A 85 8.11 1.45 8.77
N ASP A 86 7.68 2.10 7.70
CA ASP A 86 6.54 3.00 7.64
C ASP A 86 5.31 2.33 7.02
N LEU A 87 4.13 2.87 7.33
CA LEU A 87 2.87 2.37 6.81
C LEU A 87 2.34 3.25 5.68
N LEU A 88 2.18 2.65 4.50
CA LEU A 88 1.47 3.25 3.38
C LEU A 88 0.13 2.53 3.19
N VAL A 89 -0.95 3.29 3.17
CA VAL A 89 -2.31 2.77 2.99
C VAL A 89 -2.96 3.42 1.79
N GLY A 90 -3.16 2.66 0.72
CA GLY A 90 -4.00 3.06 -0.38
C GLY A 90 -5.48 2.91 -0.02
N GLN A 91 -6.27 3.97 -0.23
CA GLN A 91 -7.70 4.02 0.10
C GLN A 91 -8.48 4.75 -0.98
N THR A 92 -9.80 4.52 -1.05
CA THR A 92 -10.69 5.13 -2.06
C THR A 92 -11.76 5.97 -1.40
N ARG A 93 -11.94 7.22 -1.80
CA ARG A 93 -13.07 8.05 -1.37
C ARG A 93 -13.75 8.63 -2.60
N ASN A 94 -15.07 8.45 -2.70
CA ASN A 94 -15.86 8.93 -3.84
C ASN A 94 -15.25 8.51 -5.20
N SER A 95 -14.89 7.22 -5.32
CA SER A 95 -14.21 6.65 -6.51
C SER A 95 -12.82 7.22 -6.84
N GLN A 96 -12.27 8.11 -6.01
CA GLN A 96 -10.92 8.65 -6.13
C GLN A 96 -9.98 7.99 -5.12
N GLY A 97 -8.87 7.44 -5.60
CA GLY A 97 -7.82 6.90 -4.74
C GLY A 97 -6.94 7.99 -4.16
N HIS A 98 -6.46 7.73 -2.95
CA HIS A 98 -5.43 8.47 -2.24
C HIS A 98 -4.52 7.49 -1.51
N ILE A 99 -3.29 7.89 -1.29
CA ILE A 99 -2.31 7.13 -0.49
C ILE A 99 -2.11 7.88 0.81
N VAL A 100 -2.26 7.19 1.93
CA VAL A 100 -2.02 7.72 3.26
C VAL A 100 -0.68 7.20 3.74
N VAL A 101 0.22 8.09 4.11
CA VAL A 101 1.54 7.75 4.61
C VAL A 101 1.58 8.04 6.11
N TYR A 102 1.96 7.05 6.89
CA TYR A 102 2.18 7.15 8.33
C TYR A 102 3.63 6.80 8.62
N LYS A 103 4.40 7.80 9.06
CA LYS A 103 5.79 7.59 9.47
C LYS A 103 5.83 6.85 10.82
N ASN A 104 6.67 5.82 10.94
CA ASN A 104 7.00 5.25 12.24
C ASN A 104 7.99 6.17 12.96
N VAL A 105 7.63 6.62 14.15
CA VAL A 105 8.43 7.49 15.02
C VAL A 105 8.74 6.83 16.37
N GLY A 106 8.35 5.56 16.53
CA GLY A 106 8.64 4.76 17.69
C GLY A 106 9.99 4.06 17.54
N THR A 107 9.99 2.75 17.77
CA THR A 107 11.18 1.90 17.64
C THR A 107 10.91 0.74 16.68
N VAL A 108 11.94 -0.04 16.39
CA VAL A 108 11.82 -1.25 15.59
C VAL A 108 10.88 -2.26 16.27
N ASP A 109 10.99 -2.42 17.59
CA ASP A 109 10.23 -3.43 18.34
C ASP A 109 8.85 -2.91 18.80
N GLN A 110 8.69 -1.58 18.86
CA GLN A 110 7.44 -0.92 19.23
C GLN A 110 7.15 0.22 18.24
N PRO A 111 6.54 -0.08 17.08
CA PRO A 111 6.17 0.93 16.11
C PRO A 111 5.13 1.92 16.65
N GLU A 112 5.37 3.21 16.46
CA GLU A 112 4.42 4.27 16.76
C GLU A 112 4.19 5.13 15.52
N LEU A 113 2.96 5.15 15.01
CA LEU A 113 2.65 5.86 13.78
C LEU A 113 2.31 7.33 14.04
N ALA A 114 3.08 8.23 13.45
CA ALA A 114 2.85 9.67 13.48
C ALA A 114 1.57 10.07 12.74
N LYS A 115 1.21 11.35 12.82
CA LYS A 115 0.06 11.92 12.08
C LYS A 115 0.23 11.67 10.57
N PRO A 116 -0.84 11.26 9.87
CA PRO A 116 -0.74 10.91 8.45
C PRO A 116 -0.50 12.11 7.55
N LYS A 117 0.14 11.83 6.41
CA LYS A 117 0.17 12.71 5.23
C LYS A 117 -0.55 12.03 4.06
N THR A 118 -1.38 12.78 3.36
CA THR A 118 -2.08 12.27 2.16
C THR A 118 -1.31 12.63 0.90
N LEU A 119 -1.17 11.67 0.00
CA LEU A 119 -0.72 11.85 -1.37
C LEU A 119 -1.90 11.60 -2.31
N GLU A 120 -2.21 12.61 -3.12
CA GLU A 120 -3.30 12.55 -4.08
C GLU A 120 -2.85 11.91 -5.39
N LEU A 121 -3.68 11.03 -5.92
CA LEU A 121 -3.50 10.50 -7.27
C LEU A 121 -4.10 11.46 -8.31
N PRO A 122 -3.71 11.37 -9.59
CA PRO A 122 -4.37 12.07 -10.67
C PRO A 122 -5.89 11.83 -10.65
N LYS A 123 -6.66 12.87 -10.98
CA LYS A 123 -8.14 12.81 -11.04
C LYS A 123 -8.58 12.07 -12.29
N ASN A 124 -8.68 10.74 -12.21
CA ASN A 124 -9.12 9.89 -13.33
C ASN A 124 -9.66 8.52 -12.85
N ASN A 125 -10.59 8.50 -11.89
CA ASN A 125 -11.19 7.27 -11.33
C ASN A 125 -10.16 6.22 -10.87
N MET A 126 -9.03 6.69 -10.33
CA MET A 126 -7.93 5.86 -9.85
C MET A 126 -8.23 5.25 -8.48
N SER A 127 -9.26 4.41 -8.41
CA SER A 127 -9.69 3.77 -7.16
C SER A 127 -8.78 2.61 -6.73
N ARG A 128 -8.96 2.17 -5.49
CA ARG A 128 -8.25 1.05 -4.83
C ARG A 128 -6.74 1.07 -5.02
N PRO A 129 -6.07 2.20 -4.75
CA PRO A 129 -4.65 2.33 -5.00
C PRO A 129 -3.85 1.34 -4.17
N SER A 130 -2.75 0.85 -4.73
CA SER A 130 -1.87 -0.17 -4.16
C SER A 130 -0.45 0.36 -4.21
N PRO A 131 -0.02 1.14 -3.21
CA PRO A 131 1.33 1.70 -3.18
C PRO A 131 2.38 0.59 -3.00
N TYR A 132 3.57 0.83 -3.53
CA TYR A 132 4.75 0.00 -3.37
C TYR A 132 5.97 0.94 -3.40
N LEU A 133 6.91 0.75 -2.48
CA LEU A 133 8.16 1.49 -2.43
C LEU A 133 9.29 0.64 -3.01
N ALA A 134 10.10 1.24 -3.88
CA ALA A 134 11.31 0.63 -4.42
C ALA A 134 12.22 1.73 -4.95
N ASP A 135 13.54 1.55 -4.88
CA ASP A 135 14.50 2.38 -5.61
C ASP A 135 14.42 2.00 -7.09
N LEU A 136 13.63 2.74 -7.87
CA LEU A 136 13.24 2.36 -9.23
C LEU A 136 14.20 2.89 -10.31
N ASP A 137 15.09 3.81 -9.97
CA ASP A 137 16.12 4.35 -10.87
C ASP A 137 17.55 4.06 -10.39
N GLY A 138 17.70 3.33 -9.27
CA GLY A 138 18.99 2.89 -8.74
C GLY A 138 19.78 4.01 -8.08
N ASN A 139 19.12 5.09 -7.65
CA ASN A 139 19.78 6.27 -7.09
C ASN A 139 19.97 6.22 -5.56
N GLY A 140 19.55 5.12 -4.92
CA GLY A 140 19.63 4.92 -3.47
C GLY A 140 18.48 5.57 -2.69
N THR A 141 17.44 6.07 -3.36
CA THR A 141 16.24 6.63 -2.72
C THR A 141 15.00 5.85 -3.13
N MET A 142 14.10 5.59 -2.18
CA MET A 142 12.86 4.88 -2.48
C MET A 142 11.91 5.78 -3.27
N ASP A 143 11.49 5.31 -4.44
CA ASP A 143 10.38 5.83 -5.21
C ASP A 143 9.07 5.14 -4.84
N MET A 144 7.93 5.77 -5.13
CA MET A 144 6.61 5.15 -4.91
C MET A 144 5.89 4.87 -6.22
N ILE A 145 5.67 3.59 -6.53
CA ILE A 145 4.84 3.14 -7.63
C ILE A 145 3.49 2.64 -7.12
N CYS A 146 2.42 2.88 -7.86
CA CYS A 146 1.07 2.62 -7.41
C CYS A 146 0.23 1.98 -8.51
N GLY A 147 -0.23 0.76 -8.26
CA GLY A 147 -1.27 0.11 -9.05
C GLY A 147 -2.64 0.65 -8.65
N THR A 148 -3.59 0.70 -9.58
CA THR A 148 -4.96 1.16 -9.32
C THR A 148 -5.97 0.20 -9.93
N ASP A 149 -7.24 0.34 -9.56
CA ASP A 149 -8.35 -0.31 -10.25
C ASP A 149 -8.51 0.18 -11.69
N GLY A 150 -7.91 1.31 -12.04
CA GLY A 150 -7.88 1.85 -13.39
C GLY A 150 -6.89 1.14 -14.32
N LYS A 151 -6.76 1.73 -15.51
CA LYS A 151 -5.84 1.31 -16.58
C LYS A 151 -4.49 2.02 -16.47
N ASP A 152 -4.13 2.54 -15.30
CA ASP A 152 -2.95 3.37 -15.11
C ASP A 152 -2.15 2.88 -13.90
N ILE A 153 -0.82 2.91 -14.05
CA ILE A 153 0.12 2.87 -12.93
C ILE A 153 0.54 4.31 -12.67
N VAL A 154 0.59 4.70 -11.41
CA VAL A 154 1.03 6.04 -11.03
C VAL A 154 2.38 5.93 -10.35
N LEU A 155 3.24 6.88 -10.64
CA LEU A 155 4.57 6.99 -10.09
C LEU A 155 4.77 8.33 -9.40
N PHE A 156 5.33 8.29 -8.20
CA PHE A 156 5.84 9.43 -7.48
C PHE A 156 7.34 9.24 -7.32
N ARG A 157 8.13 10.04 -8.06
CA ARG A 157 9.57 10.05 -7.87
C ARG A 157 9.94 10.73 -6.57
N ASN A 158 10.92 10.19 -5.86
CA ASN A 158 11.56 10.87 -4.76
C ASN A 158 12.55 11.90 -5.32
N THR A 159 12.32 13.16 -5.01
CA THR A 159 13.19 14.28 -5.39
C THR A 159 13.94 14.85 -4.19
N GLY A 160 13.78 14.22 -3.03
CA GLY A 160 14.47 14.56 -1.79
C GLY A 160 15.73 13.73 -1.64
N THR A 161 16.03 13.38 -0.40
CA THR A 161 17.09 12.43 -0.06
C THR A 161 16.46 11.13 0.44
N ALA A 162 17.27 10.08 0.66
CA ALA A 162 16.83 8.89 1.36
C ALA A 162 16.19 9.26 2.71
N ALA A 163 16.93 9.94 3.59
CA ALA A 163 16.48 10.39 4.92
C ALA A 163 15.28 11.37 4.94
N LYS A 164 14.97 12.03 3.83
CA LYS A 164 13.90 13.04 3.75
C LYS A 164 13.20 12.98 2.39
N PRO A 165 12.33 11.97 2.17
CA PRO A 165 11.66 11.79 0.89
C PRO A 165 10.79 12.99 0.53
N ARG A 166 10.87 13.39 -0.73
CA ARG A 166 10.02 14.44 -1.31
C ARG A 166 9.40 13.95 -2.61
N TRP A 167 8.15 13.51 -2.51
CA TRP A 167 7.38 13.02 -3.64
C TRP A 167 7.09 14.13 -4.66
N ALA A 168 7.55 13.94 -5.89
CA ALA A 168 7.17 14.76 -7.03
C ALA A 168 5.67 14.64 -7.34
N LYS A 169 5.19 15.51 -8.23
CA LYS A 169 3.84 15.39 -8.79
C LYS A 169 3.66 13.99 -9.41
N PRO A 170 2.53 13.30 -9.19
CA PRO A 170 2.30 11.98 -9.74
C PRO A 170 2.36 11.99 -11.26
N ASN A 171 3.09 11.02 -11.81
CA ASN A 171 3.19 10.74 -13.23
C ASN A 171 2.47 9.44 -13.57
N VAL A 172 1.68 9.42 -14.64
CA VAL A 172 1.04 8.19 -15.12
C VAL A 172 1.99 7.46 -16.06
N LEU A 173 2.38 6.24 -15.67
CA LEU A 173 3.21 5.38 -16.48
C LEU A 173 2.36 4.70 -17.56
N LYS A 174 2.73 4.97 -18.82
CA LYS A 174 2.15 4.29 -19.98
C LYS A 174 2.94 3.02 -20.26
N LEU A 175 2.35 1.89 -19.91
CA LEU A 175 2.88 0.58 -20.26
C LEU A 175 2.73 0.35 -21.76
N ARG A 176 3.75 -0.25 -22.38
CA ARG A 176 3.77 -0.58 -23.82
C ARG A 176 4.20 -2.03 -23.98
N GLY A 177 3.54 -2.75 -24.88
CA GLY A 177 3.86 -4.14 -25.24
C GLY A 177 3.06 -4.58 -26.46
N GLN A 178 3.57 -5.57 -27.21
CA GLN A 178 2.79 -6.22 -28.26
C GLN A 178 1.72 -7.12 -27.64
N GLY A 179 0.51 -7.15 -28.21
CA GLY A 179 -0.61 -7.91 -27.64
C GLY A 179 -1.14 -7.38 -26.29
N PHE A 180 -0.74 -6.17 -25.90
CA PHE A 180 -1.11 -5.55 -24.63
C PHE A 180 -2.59 -5.16 -24.61
N GLN A 181 -3.45 -6.09 -24.21
CA GLN A 181 -4.83 -5.75 -23.84
C GLN A 181 -4.79 -4.92 -22.56
N ILE A 182 -5.19 -3.66 -22.65
CA ILE A 182 -5.16 -2.75 -21.51
C ILE A 182 -6.22 -3.19 -20.49
N GLY A 183 -5.77 -3.96 -19.49
CA GLY A 183 -6.56 -4.38 -18.34
C GLY A 183 -6.68 -3.29 -17.27
N TYR A 184 -7.45 -3.62 -16.24
CA TYR A 184 -7.78 -2.82 -15.07
C TYR A 184 -7.51 -3.66 -13.80
N ARG A 185 -7.57 -3.07 -12.59
CA ARG A 185 -7.18 -3.76 -11.32
C ARG A 185 -5.71 -4.18 -11.27
N ARG A 186 -4.81 -3.23 -11.49
CA ARG A 186 -3.37 -3.46 -11.46
C ARG A 186 -2.86 -3.75 -10.06
N ARG A 187 -2.15 -4.86 -9.93
CA ARG A 187 -1.39 -5.24 -8.74
C ARG A 187 0.07 -5.40 -9.13
N LEU A 188 0.95 -4.84 -8.32
CA LEU A 188 2.36 -4.70 -8.62
C LEU A 188 3.18 -5.47 -7.59
N ALA A 189 4.29 -6.03 -8.03
CA ALA A 189 5.42 -6.44 -7.22
C ALA A 189 6.70 -5.95 -7.91
N VAL A 190 7.65 -5.45 -7.13
CA VAL A 190 8.93 -4.97 -7.63
C VAL A 190 10.04 -5.77 -6.96
N THR A 191 10.90 -6.38 -7.76
CA THR A 191 12.11 -7.09 -7.30
C THR A 191 13.00 -7.32 -8.52
N ASP A 192 14.29 -7.56 -8.31
CA ASP A 192 15.22 -7.94 -9.38
C ASP A 192 14.96 -9.41 -9.74
N TRP A 193 14.19 -9.66 -10.80
CA TRP A 193 13.73 -11.00 -11.17
C TRP A 193 14.75 -11.75 -12.02
N ASN A 194 15.57 -11.04 -12.77
CA ASN A 194 16.59 -11.60 -13.64
C ASN A 194 18.01 -11.57 -13.04
N GLU A 195 18.15 -11.07 -11.81
CA GLU A 195 19.40 -10.94 -11.06
C GLU A 195 20.43 -10.02 -11.75
N ASP A 196 19.96 -9.00 -12.48
CA ASP A 196 20.83 -8.05 -13.18
C ASP A 196 21.20 -6.81 -12.34
N GLY A 197 20.72 -6.75 -11.10
CA GLY A 197 20.93 -5.67 -10.16
C GLY A 197 19.94 -4.51 -10.34
N LYS A 198 18.96 -4.61 -11.24
CA LYS A 198 17.95 -3.58 -11.47
C LYS A 198 16.57 -4.07 -11.05
N PRO A 199 15.72 -3.17 -10.54
CA PRO A 199 14.36 -3.53 -10.16
C PRO A 199 13.51 -3.84 -11.40
N ASP A 200 12.93 -5.04 -11.43
CA ASP A 200 11.92 -5.43 -12.41
C ASP A 200 10.51 -5.25 -11.84
N LEU A 201 9.55 -4.99 -12.73
CA LEU A 201 8.14 -4.86 -12.37
C LEU A 201 7.35 -6.09 -12.83
N LEU A 202 6.81 -6.83 -11.87
CA LEU A 202 5.75 -7.81 -12.11
C LEU A 202 4.39 -7.14 -11.91
N MET A 203 3.51 -7.24 -12.90
CA MET A 203 2.17 -6.67 -12.85
C MET A 203 1.11 -7.69 -13.26
N GLY A 204 0.13 -7.89 -12.38
CA GLY A 204 -1.12 -8.57 -12.71
C GLY A 204 -2.22 -7.57 -13.08
N ASP A 205 -3.05 -7.92 -14.06
CA ASP A 205 -4.29 -7.19 -14.35
C ASP A 205 -5.46 -8.12 -14.71
N ARG A 206 -6.68 -7.56 -14.69
CA ARG A 206 -7.89 -8.19 -15.21
C ARG A 206 -8.33 -7.46 -16.47
N TYR A 207 -8.77 -8.18 -17.48
CA TYR A 207 -9.39 -7.58 -18.66
C TYR A 207 -10.75 -8.20 -18.95
N ARG A 208 -11.53 -7.49 -19.77
CA ARG A 208 -12.74 -8.00 -20.39
C ARG A 208 -12.61 -7.80 -21.89
N ASN A 209 -12.69 -8.88 -22.65
CA ASN A 209 -12.66 -8.84 -24.09
C ASN A 209 -13.95 -8.17 -24.59
N SER A 210 -13.81 -7.09 -25.36
CA SER A 210 -14.96 -6.31 -25.85
C SER A 210 -15.75 -7.00 -26.96
N GLN A 211 -15.14 -7.95 -27.67
CA GLN A 211 -15.77 -8.66 -28.79
C GLN A 211 -16.50 -9.92 -28.32
N THR A 212 -15.87 -10.70 -27.44
CA THR A 212 -16.43 -11.98 -26.94
C THR A 212 -17.16 -11.83 -25.61
N GLY A 213 -16.96 -10.71 -24.90
CA GLY A 213 -17.48 -10.49 -23.55
C GLY A 213 -16.75 -11.29 -22.46
N SER A 214 -15.81 -12.16 -22.84
CA SER A 214 -15.08 -13.03 -21.91
C SER A 214 -14.16 -12.22 -20.99
N GLU A 215 -13.94 -12.74 -19.78
CA GLU A 215 -13.01 -12.17 -18.82
C GLU A 215 -11.72 -12.99 -18.78
N GLY A 216 -10.62 -12.32 -18.47
CA GLY A 216 -9.33 -12.96 -18.25
C GLY A 216 -8.45 -12.10 -17.37
N GLY A 217 -7.24 -12.56 -17.13
CA GLY A 217 -6.20 -11.79 -16.47
C GLY A 217 -4.87 -12.04 -17.13
N ASN A 218 -3.99 -11.06 -17.06
CA ASN A 218 -2.62 -11.18 -17.55
C ASN A 218 -1.65 -11.06 -16.39
N LEU A 219 -0.47 -11.65 -16.59
CA LEU A 219 0.72 -11.39 -15.81
C LEU A 219 1.78 -10.85 -16.75
N TRP A 220 2.33 -9.69 -16.43
CA TRP A 220 3.31 -8.98 -17.22
C TRP A 220 4.59 -8.79 -16.42
N LEU A 221 5.73 -9.11 -17.03
CA LEU A 221 7.05 -8.80 -16.50
C LEU A 221 7.69 -7.70 -17.35
N PHE A 222 8.10 -6.60 -16.70
CA PHE A 222 8.85 -5.52 -17.31
C PHE A 222 10.24 -5.50 -16.70
N LEU A 223 11.25 -5.81 -17.52
CA LEU A 223 12.63 -5.78 -17.06
C LEU A 223 13.13 -4.33 -16.91
N GLY A 224 13.85 -4.08 -15.83
CA GLY A 224 14.63 -2.87 -15.59
C GLY A 224 15.63 -2.64 -16.72
N LYS A 225 16.01 -1.38 -16.94
CA LYS A 225 16.98 -1.00 -17.97
C LYS A 225 18.11 -0.18 -17.40
#